data_AF-A0ABD4AVZ9-F1
#
_entry.id   AF-A0ABD4AVZ9-F1
#
_cell.length_a   1.000
_cell.length_b   1.000
_cell.length_c   1.000
_cell.angle_alpha   90.00
_cell.angle_beta   90.00
_cell.angle_gamma   90.00
#
_symmetry.space_group_name_H-M   'P 1'
#
loop_
_entity.id
_entity.type
_entity.pdbx_description
1 polymer ?
#
loop_
_entity_poly.entity_id
_entity_poly.type
_entity_poly.pdbx_seq_one_letter_code
_entity_poly.pdbx_strand_id
1 'polypeptide(L)'
;MQRVGSAGHVYNISVGEGRLVGYQRTCQACRTPVKSELSTYASVSPKPAPLPELTARTFPDLESAWRDRLVLEERVRTALPSLQPDERQALIRDPFVVLSTKAERYFASSRINWRDILAIFVAFAVAIVGSVTVGMVAPDATNYGIYFFIALGILIVVRQIKATGRRYMVKQIVPPLASALAPLQPTREEIDSAFRELGLSQPRMARKLPIEALLSSLSGKHAAGLGDAGTAR
;
A
#
# COMPACT_ATOMS: atom_id res chain seq x y z
N MET A 1 -3.35 -2.90 -20.08
CA MET A 1 -4.31 -1.84 -19.69
C MET A 1 -5.67 -2.48 -19.49
N GLN A 2 -6.54 -1.90 -18.65
CA GLN A 2 -7.88 -2.41 -18.40
C GLN A 2 -8.91 -1.30 -18.61
N ARG A 3 -10.01 -1.62 -19.32
CA ARG A 3 -11.17 -0.74 -19.48
C ARG A 3 -11.85 -0.55 -18.14
N VAL A 4 -12.13 0.71 -17.76
CA VAL A 4 -12.94 1.05 -16.59
C VAL A 4 -14.26 1.59 -17.10
N GLY A 5 -15.35 0.92 -16.74
CA GLY A 5 -16.72 1.33 -17.05
C GLY A 5 -17.47 1.75 -15.79
N SER A 6 -18.40 2.71 -15.91
CA SER A 6 -19.42 2.97 -14.90
C SER A 6 -20.73 2.30 -15.30
N ALA A 7 -21.26 1.43 -14.45
CA ALA A 7 -22.59 0.85 -14.62
C ALA A 7 -23.54 1.43 -13.56
N GLY A 8 -24.81 1.60 -13.92
CA GLY A 8 -25.84 1.86 -12.93
C GLY A 8 -26.01 0.63 -12.04
N HIS A 9 -26.12 0.83 -10.74
CA HIS A 9 -26.36 -0.26 -9.79
C HIS A 9 -27.77 -0.14 -9.20
N VAL A 10 -28.50 -1.24 -9.23
CA VAL A 10 -29.73 -1.42 -8.45
C VAL A 10 -29.44 -2.56 -7.48
N TYR A 11 -29.51 -2.30 -6.17
CA TYR A 11 -29.18 -3.28 -5.12
C TYR A 11 -27.81 -4.00 -5.30
N ASN A 12 -26.74 -3.25 -5.61
CA ASN A 12 -25.38 -3.78 -5.86
C ASN A 12 -25.22 -4.71 -7.08
N ILE A 13 -26.25 -4.89 -7.91
CA ILE A 13 -26.16 -5.60 -9.19
C ILE A 13 -25.96 -4.55 -10.28
N SER A 14 -24.88 -4.68 -11.07
CA SER A 14 -24.62 -3.82 -12.24
C SER A 14 -25.62 -4.12 -13.34
N VAL A 15 -26.44 -3.14 -13.72
CA VAL A 15 -27.41 -3.26 -14.81
C VAL A 15 -26.81 -2.62 -16.06
N GLY A 16 -26.40 -3.44 -17.03
CA GLY A 16 -25.86 -3.03 -18.34
C GLY A 16 -24.33 -3.08 -18.47
N GLU A 17 -23.83 -2.95 -19.71
CA GLU A 17 -22.40 -3.10 -20.07
C GLU A 17 -21.47 -1.96 -19.62
N GLY A 18 -22.01 -0.97 -18.90
CA GLY A 18 -21.28 0.15 -18.33
C GLY A 18 -20.70 1.13 -19.37
N ARG A 19 -20.94 2.43 -19.16
CA ARG A 19 -20.36 3.49 -19.98
C ARG A 19 -18.85 3.54 -19.74
N LEU A 20 -18.04 3.58 -20.81
CA LEU A 20 -16.59 3.73 -20.69
C LEU A 20 -16.28 5.06 -19.99
N VAL A 21 -15.62 5.01 -18.83
CA VAL A 21 -15.17 6.20 -18.10
C VAL A 21 -13.66 6.42 -18.21
N GLY A 22 -12.90 5.42 -18.66
CA GLY A 22 -11.49 5.56 -18.95
C GLY A 22 -10.73 4.24 -18.93
N TYR A 23 -9.41 4.35 -18.84
CA TYR A 23 -8.50 3.20 -18.81
C TYR A 23 -7.59 3.28 -17.61
N GLN A 24 -7.23 2.11 -17.10
CA GLN A 24 -6.30 1.97 -15.99
C GLN A 24 -5.08 1.16 -16.43
N ARG A 25 -3.91 1.60 -15.98
CA ARG A 25 -2.65 0.85 -16.07
C ARG A 25 -2.30 0.30 -14.70
N THR A 26 -1.58 -0.80 -14.66
CA THR A 26 -1.16 -1.45 -13.42
C THR A 26 0.34 -1.52 -13.40
N CYS A 27 0.97 -1.00 -12.34
CA CYS A 27 2.41 -1.13 -12.18
C CYS A 27 2.81 -2.62 -12.17
N GLN A 28 3.77 -3.01 -13.00
CA GLN A 28 4.18 -4.41 -13.08
C GLN A 28 4.84 -4.91 -11.79
N ALA A 29 5.57 -4.04 -11.08
CA ALA A 29 6.26 -4.38 -9.83
C ALA A 29 5.30 -4.45 -8.63
N CYS A 30 4.57 -3.37 -8.33
CA CYS A 30 3.79 -3.27 -7.09
C CYS A 30 2.29 -3.49 -7.26
N ARG A 31 1.84 -3.75 -8.51
CA ARG A 31 0.43 -3.92 -8.89
C ARG A 31 -0.47 -2.75 -8.49
N THR A 32 0.09 -1.59 -8.17
CA THR A 32 -0.68 -0.38 -7.88
C THR A 32 -1.33 0.11 -9.17
N PRO A 33 -2.65 0.31 -9.17
CA PRO A 33 -3.37 0.64 -10.38
C PRO A 33 -3.45 2.18 -10.51
N VAL A 34 -2.93 2.70 -11.61
CA VAL A 34 -2.73 4.14 -11.89
C VAL A 34 -3.59 4.53 -13.08
N LYS A 35 -4.12 5.75 -13.08
CA LYS A 35 -4.88 6.29 -14.22
C LYS A 35 -4.02 6.23 -15.50
N SER A 36 -4.64 5.88 -16.61
CA SER A 36 -4.01 5.90 -17.93
C SER A 36 -4.64 7.00 -18.77
N GLU A 37 -3.81 7.81 -19.40
CA GLU A 37 -4.24 8.82 -20.38
C GLU A 37 -3.91 8.30 -21.77
N LEU A 38 -4.93 7.79 -22.47
CA LEU A 38 -4.75 7.21 -23.80
C LEU A 38 -4.43 8.27 -24.85
N SER A 39 -4.86 9.51 -24.65
CA SER A 39 -4.57 10.63 -25.55
C SER A 39 -3.07 10.89 -25.70
N THR A 40 -2.27 10.45 -24.74
CA THR A 40 -0.80 10.61 -24.74
C THR A 40 -0.09 9.53 -25.57
N TYR A 41 -0.76 8.42 -25.90
CA TYR A 41 -0.17 7.31 -26.65
C TYR A 41 -0.72 7.27 -28.07
N ALA A 42 0.16 7.16 -29.07
CA ALA A 42 -0.21 7.00 -30.46
C ALA A 42 -0.83 5.63 -30.75
N SER A 43 -0.33 4.57 -30.09
CA SER A 43 -0.86 3.21 -30.21
C SER A 43 -0.45 2.34 -29.01
N VAL A 44 -1.02 1.13 -28.92
CA VAL A 44 -0.65 0.11 -27.92
C VAL A 44 -0.05 -1.08 -28.64
N SER A 45 1.20 -1.44 -28.31
CA SER A 45 1.83 -2.65 -28.87
C SER A 45 1.24 -3.92 -28.26
N PRO A 46 0.77 -4.89 -29.06
CA PRO A 46 0.24 -6.16 -28.57
C PRO A 46 1.34 -7.15 -28.16
N LYS A 47 2.58 -6.95 -28.62
CA LYS A 47 3.72 -7.82 -28.35
C LYS A 47 4.83 -7.04 -27.63
N PRO A 48 5.58 -7.72 -26.73
CA PRO A 48 6.81 -7.14 -26.19
C PRO A 48 7.81 -6.94 -27.33
N ALA A 49 8.48 -5.80 -27.32
CA ALA A 49 9.51 -5.41 -28.28
C ALA A 49 10.59 -4.58 -27.54
N PRO A 50 11.77 -4.37 -28.13
CA PRO A 50 12.79 -3.50 -27.57
C PRO A 50 12.26 -2.09 -27.31
N LEU A 51 12.75 -1.44 -26.25
CA LEU A 51 12.28 -0.11 -25.82
C LEU A 51 12.29 0.93 -26.95
N PRO A 52 13.33 1.06 -27.80
CA PRO A 52 13.33 2.04 -28.89
C PRO A 52 12.18 1.82 -29.89
N GLU A 53 11.89 0.56 -30.21
CA GLU A 53 10.82 0.18 -31.13
C GLU A 53 9.44 0.43 -30.51
N LEU A 54 9.29 0.18 -29.21
CA LEU A 54 8.07 0.52 -28.46
C LEU A 54 7.87 2.03 -28.38
N THR A 55 8.91 2.82 -28.12
CA THR A 55 8.83 4.28 -28.06
C THR A 55 8.38 4.84 -29.40
N ALA A 56 9.03 4.46 -30.49
CA ALA A 56 8.68 4.94 -31.83
C ALA A 56 7.22 4.63 -32.23
N ARG A 57 6.69 3.46 -31.82
CA ARG A 57 5.32 3.05 -32.16
C ARG A 57 4.25 3.56 -31.20
N THR A 58 4.54 3.66 -29.92
CA THR A 58 3.52 3.90 -28.88
C THR A 58 3.56 5.31 -28.32
N PHE A 59 4.73 5.92 -28.19
CA PHE A 59 4.88 7.27 -27.65
C PHE A 59 6.16 7.94 -28.21
N PRO A 60 6.14 8.41 -29.48
CA PRO A 60 7.33 8.92 -30.16
C PRO A 60 7.93 10.16 -29.46
N ASP A 61 7.08 11.00 -28.86
CA ASP A 61 7.49 12.21 -28.13
C ASP A 61 7.84 11.95 -26.65
N LEU A 62 8.13 10.71 -26.26
CA LEU A 62 8.43 10.36 -24.86
C LEU A 62 9.55 11.22 -24.27
N GLU A 63 10.65 11.38 -25.01
CA GLU A 63 11.84 12.09 -24.53
C GLU A 63 11.62 13.58 -24.35
N SER A 64 10.84 14.22 -25.24
CA SER A 64 10.48 15.63 -25.11
C SER A 64 9.44 15.82 -24.01
N ALA A 65 8.43 14.96 -23.92
CA ALA A 65 7.36 15.05 -22.92
C ALA A 65 7.83 14.76 -21.48
N TRP A 66 8.87 13.93 -21.31
CA TRP A 66 9.39 13.52 -20.00
C TRP A 66 10.80 14.03 -19.70
N ARG A 67 11.33 14.95 -20.51
CA ARG A 67 12.72 15.45 -20.39
C ARG A 67 13.07 15.86 -18.97
N ASP A 68 12.26 16.73 -18.36
CA ASP A 68 12.54 17.27 -17.03
C ASP A 68 12.54 16.17 -15.96
N ARG A 69 11.63 15.20 -16.11
CA ARG A 69 11.55 14.05 -15.20
C ARG A 69 12.75 13.13 -15.35
N LEU A 70 13.18 12.85 -16.58
CA LEU A 70 14.35 12.01 -16.85
C LEU A 70 15.63 12.66 -16.33
N VAL A 71 15.78 13.98 -16.50
CA VAL A 71 16.90 14.74 -15.92
C VAL A 71 16.88 14.68 -14.39
N LEU A 72 15.71 14.78 -13.77
CA LEU A 72 15.58 14.64 -12.32
C LEU A 72 15.95 13.23 -11.83
N GLU A 73 15.51 12.19 -12.52
CA GLU A 73 15.86 10.80 -12.20
C GLU A 73 17.35 10.53 -12.35
N GLU A 74 17.99 11.12 -13.37
CA GLU A 74 19.43 11.06 -13.55
C GLU A 74 20.18 11.76 -12.41
N ARG A 75 19.71 12.93 -11.97
CA ARG A 75 20.26 13.67 -10.81
C ARG A 75 20.14 12.87 -9.53
N VAL A 76 18.99 12.23 -9.28
CA VAL A 76 18.79 11.35 -8.12
C VAL A 76 19.80 10.19 -8.14
N ARG A 77 20.11 9.65 -9.32
CA ARG A 77 21.06 8.54 -9.48
C ARG A 77 22.52 8.95 -9.30
N THR A 78 22.93 10.10 -9.83
CA THR A 78 24.36 10.46 -9.98
C THR A 78 24.83 11.57 -9.04
N ALA A 79 23.93 12.44 -8.59
CA ALA A 79 24.26 13.64 -7.85
C ALA A 79 23.22 13.94 -6.76
N LEU A 80 22.91 12.95 -5.91
CA LEU A 80 21.95 13.10 -4.81
C LEU A 80 22.20 14.33 -3.91
N PRO A 81 23.47 14.70 -3.56
CA PRO A 81 23.74 15.90 -2.77
C PRO A 81 23.43 17.23 -3.47
N SER A 82 23.21 17.22 -4.80
CA SER A 82 22.88 18.43 -5.58
C SER A 82 21.39 18.77 -5.57
N LEU A 83 20.54 17.90 -5.00
CA LEU A 83 19.11 18.15 -4.86
C LEU A 83 18.86 19.27 -3.85
N GLN A 84 17.98 20.21 -4.22
CA GLN A 84 17.53 21.21 -3.27
C GLN A 84 16.73 20.56 -2.14
N PRO A 85 16.76 21.10 -0.90
CA PRO A 85 16.03 20.53 0.23
C PRO A 85 14.53 20.35 -0.05
N ASP A 86 13.89 21.33 -0.68
CA ASP A 86 12.45 21.28 -1.01
C ASP A 86 12.14 20.21 -2.07
N GLU A 87 12.98 20.10 -3.11
CA GLU A 87 12.85 19.06 -4.13
C GLU A 87 13.01 17.67 -3.52
N ARG A 88 13.97 17.50 -2.60
CA ARG A 88 14.20 16.24 -1.89
C ARG A 88 13.01 15.86 -1.03
N GLN A 89 12.45 16.81 -0.28
CA GLN A 89 11.27 16.58 0.54
C GLN A 89 10.05 16.17 -0.30
N ALA A 90 9.83 16.84 -1.44
CA ALA A 90 8.76 16.48 -2.38
C ALA A 90 8.95 15.05 -2.92
N LEU A 91 10.17 14.69 -3.35
CA LEU A 91 10.50 13.36 -3.85
C LEU A 91 10.30 12.25 -2.80
N ILE A 92 10.58 12.53 -1.53
CA ILE A 92 10.33 11.60 -0.43
C ILE A 92 8.82 11.44 -0.18
N ARG A 93 8.06 12.53 -0.28
CA ARG A 93 6.60 12.55 -0.03
C ARG A 93 5.81 11.84 -1.14
N ASP A 94 6.19 12.00 -2.40
CA ASP A 94 5.45 11.50 -3.56
C ASP A 94 5.07 10.00 -3.48
N PRO A 95 5.98 9.07 -3.14
CA PRO A 95 5.65 7.66 -2.96
C PRO A 95 4.56 7.40 -1.93
N PHE A 96 4.51 8.18 -0.84
CA PHE A 96 3.47 8.06 0.17
C PHE A 96 2.11 8.47 -0.39
N VAL A 97 2.06 9.60 -1.10
CA VAL A 97 0.81 10.11 -1.70
C VAL A 97 0.28 9.11 -2.73
N VAL A 98 1.12 8.58 -3.61
CA VAL A 98 0.70 7.61 -4.63
C VAL A 98 0.17 6.32 -3.98
N LEU A 99 0.88 5.78 -2.98
CA LEU A 99 0.49 4.53 -2.31
C LEU A 99 -0.66 4.71 -1.30
N SER A 100 -0.94 5.93 -0.86
CA SER A 100 -2.04 6.24 0.05
C SER A 100 -3.38 5.80 -0.52
N THR A 101 -3.63 6.09 -1.79
CA THR A 101 -4.86 5.67 -2.49
C THR A 101 -5.07 4.15 -2.45
N LYS A 102 -4.00 3.36 -2.53
CA LYS A 102 -4.05 1.89 -2.43
C LYS A 102 -4.40 1.45 -1.01
N ALA A 103 -3.78 2.07 0.00
CA ALA A 103 -4.07 1.79 1.40
C ALA A 103 -5.51 2.21 1.78
N GLU A 104 -5.96 3.39 1.34
CA GLU A 104 -7.31 3.90 1.59
C GLU A 104 -8.37 3.02 0.96
N ARG A 105 -8.21 2.60 -0.30
CA ARG A 105 -9.13 1.64 -0.93
C ARG A 105 -9.22 0.33 -0.17
N TYR A 106 -8.10 -0.18 0.34
CA TYR A 106 -8.09 -1.39 1.14
C TYR A 106 -8.87 -1.22 2.44
N PHE A 107 -8.63 -0.15 3.19
CA PHE A 107 -9.32 0.11 4.45
C PHE A 107 -10.76 0.61 4.29
N ALA A 108 -11.13 1.15 3.13
CA ALA A 108 -12.51 1.51 2.79
C ALA A 108 -13.33 0.29 2.34
N SER A 109 -12.71 -0.66 1.65
CA SER A 109 -13.36 -1.94 1.35
C SER A 109 -13.40 -2.78 2.63
N SER A 110 -14.56 -2.90 3.29
CA SER A 110 -14.75 -3.83 4.41
C SER A 110 -14.60 -5.28 3.93
N ARG A 111 -13.36 -5.71 3.72
CA ARG A 111 -13.03 -7.09 3.36
C ARG A 111 -12.68 -7.84 4.62
N ILE A 112 -13.68 -8.47 5.21
CA ILE A 112 -13.49 -9.46 6.27
C ILE A 112 -12.89 -10.70 5.60
N ASN A 113 -11.64 -11.04 5.94
CA ASN A 113 -11.03 -12.26 5.41
C ASN A 113 -11.53 -13.46 6.23
N TRP A 114 -11.49 -14.65 5.65
CA TRP A 114 -11.78 -15.91 6.35
C TRP A 114 -11.06 -16.03 7.71
N ARG A 115 -9.81 -15.57 7.81
CA ARG A 115 -9.04 -15.57 9.07
C ARG A 115 -9.62 -14.62 10.13
N ASP A 116 -10.26 -13.53 9.71
CA ASP A 116 -10.93 -12.60 10.61
C ASP A 116 -12.25 -13.23 11.09
N ILE A 117 -12.98 -13.91 10.19
CA ILE A 117 -14.18 -14.70 10.51
C ILE A 117 -13.85 -15.80 11.53
N LEU A 118 -12.81 -16.59 11.29
CA LEU A 118 -12.39 -17.65 12.20
C LEU A 118 -12.02 -17.11 13.59
N ALA A 119 -11.34 -15.98 13.66
CA ALA A 119 -10.99 -15.35 14.94
C ALA A 119 -12.23 -14.89 15.72
N ILE A 120 -13.26 -14.38 15.01
CA ILE A 120 -14.55 -14.05 15.62
C ILE A 120 -15.21 -15.31 16.18
N PHE A 121 -15.25 -16.41 15.43
CA PHE A 121 -15.79 -17.69 15.92
C PHE A 121 -15.04 -18.20 17.15
N VAL A 122 -13.71 -18.16 17.14
CA VAL A 122 -12.89 -18.57 18.30
C VAL A 122 -13.16 -17.68 19.50
N ALA A 123 -13.30 -16.36 19.31
CA ALA A 123 -13.65 -15.45 20.41
C ALA A 123 -15.02 -15.78 21.02
N PHE A 124 -16.02 -16.10 20.19
CA PHE A 124 -17.33 -16.57 20.67
C PHE A 124 -17.23 -17.90 21.41
N ALA A 125 -16.48 -18.88 20.88
CA ALA A 125 -16.30 -20.17 21.54
C ALA A 125 -15.63 -20.01 22.91
N VAL A 126 -14.56 -19.20 22.99
CA VAL A 126 -13.89 -18.88 24.27
C VAL A 126 -14.86 -18.18 25.22
N ALA A 127 -15.69 -17.26 24.73
CA ALA A 127 -16.64 -16.54 25.57
C ALA A 127 -17.69 -17.48 26.19
N ILE A 128 -18.26 -18.38 25.39
CA ILE A 128 -19.29 -19.33 25.79
C ILE A 128 -18.71 -20.40 26.71
N VAL A 129 -17.66 -21.09 26.27
CA VAL A 129 -17.03 -22.18 27.04
C VAL A 129 -16.48 -21.65 28.35
N GLY A 130 -15.81 -20.50 28.33
CA GLY A 130 -15.30 -19.83 29.54
C GLY A 130 -16.42 -19.53 30.54
N SER A 131 -17.52 -18.92 30.08
CA SER A 131 -18.66 -18.60 30.95
C SER A 131 -19.30 -19.84 31.57
N VAL A 132 -19.49 -20.91 30.79
CA VAL A 132 -20.05 -22.17 31.28
C VAL A 132 -19.13 -22.82 32.32
N THR A 133 -17.82 -22.86 32.07
CA THR A 133 -16.86 -23.44 33.02
C THR A 133 -16.85 -22.70 34.36
N VAL A 134 -16.95 -21.36 34.36
CA VAL A 134 -17.07 -20.59 35.61
C VAL A 134 -18.36 -20.93 36.35
N GLY A 135 -19.49 -21.04 35.65
CA GLY A 135 -20.76 -21.42 36.28
C GLY A 135 -20.75 -22.82 36.89
N MET A 136 -19.93 -23.75 36.38
CA MET A 136 -19.78 -25.10 36.94
C MET A 136 -18.86 -25.14 38.17
N VAL A 137 -17.85 -24.26 38.24
CA VAL A 137 -16.83 -24.28 39.32
C VAL A 137 -17.15 -23.31 40.45
N ALA A 138 -17.67 -22.13 40.12
CA ALA A 138 -17.97 -21.05 41.06
C ALA A 138 -19.31 -20.38 40.70
N PRO A 139 -20.44 -21.00 41.10
CA PRO A 139 -21.78 -20.52 40.75
C PRO A 139 -22.03 -19.06 41.16
N ASP A 140 -21.51 -18.65 42.32
CA ASP A 140 -21.65 -17.29 42.85
C ASP A 140 -20.90 -16.23 42.02
N ALA A 141 -19.92 -16.66 41.22
CA ALA A 141 -19.10 -15.80 40.38
C ALA A 141 -19.55 -15.77 38.90
N THR A 142 -20.62 -16.48 38.54
CA THR A 142 -21.07 -16.66 37.15
C THR A 142 -21.23 -15.34 36.39
N ASN A 143 -21.85 -14.34 37.03
CA ASN A 143 -22.05 -13.02 36.43
C ASN A 143 -20.72 -12.34 36.08
N TYR A 144 -19.73 -12.39 36.98
CA TYR A 144 -18.40 -11.81 36.74
C TYR A 144 -17.62 -12.57 35.66
N GLY A 145 -17.75 -13.90 35.62
CA GLY A 145 -17.16 -14.75 34.59
C GLY A 145 -17.64 -14.38 33.18
N ILE A 146 -18.95 -14.16 33.01
CA ILE A 146 -19.54 -13.76 31.72
C ILE A 146 -18.94 -12.44 31.23
N TYR A 147 -18.89 -11.40 32.07
CA TYR A 147 -18.32 -10.11 31.67
C TYR A 147 -16.84 -10.20 31.32
N PHE A 148 -16.07 -10.97 32.08
CA PHE A 148 -14.64 -11.18 31.82
C PHE A 148 -14.41 -11.84 30.46
N PHE A 149 -15.14 -12.91 30.17
CA PHE A 149 -14.96 -13.68 28.93
C PHE A 149 -15.48 -12.94 27.70
N ILE A 150 -16.53 -12.12 27.83
CA ILE A 150 -16.96 -11.18 26.78
C ILE A 150 -15.86 -10.15 26.51
N ALA A 151 -15.31 -9.52 27.56
CA ALA A 151 -14.23 -8.53 27.41
C ALA A 151 -12.98 -9.14 26.75
N LEU A 152 -12.63 -10.38 27.13
CA LEU A 152 -11.54 -11.13 26.52
C LEU A 152 -11.81 -11.42 25.03
N GLY A 153 -13.03 -11.85 24.69
CA GLY A 153 -13.44 -12.08 23.30
C GLY A 153 -13.30 -10.81 22.44
N ILE A 154 -13.78 -9.67 22.95
CA ILE A 154 -13.64 -8.37 22.28
C ILE A 154 -12.15 -8.02 22.07
N LEU A 155 -11.31 -8.21 23.09
CA LEU A 155 -9.88 -7.93 23.01
C LEU A 155 -9.19 -8.76 21.91
N ILE A 156 -9.54 -10.05 21.81
CA ILE A 156 -9.03 -10.96 20.78
C ILE A 156 -9.40 -10.46 19.38
N VAL A 157 -10.68 -10.11 19.16
CA VAL A 157 -11.16 -9.61 17.86
C VAL A 157 -10.48 -8.29 17.49
N VAL A 158 -10.40 -7.33 18.42
CA VAL A 158 -9.73 -6.05 18.18
C VAL A 158 -8.25 -6.24 17.84
N ARG A 159 -7.56 -7.13 18.55
CA ARG A 159 -6.15 -7.47 18.28
C ARG A 159 -6.01 -8.08 16.88
N GLN A 160 -6.91 -8.98 16.47
CA GLN A 160 -6.88 -9.60 15.15
C GLN A 160 -7.07 -8.57 14.03
N ILE A 161 -8.07 -7.70 14.14
CA ILE A 161 -8.34 -6.64 13.14
C ILE A 161 -7.11 -5.73 12.98
N LYS A 162 -6.49 -5.33 14.10
CA LYS A 162 -5.24 -4.55 14.08
C LYS A 162 -4.09 -5.33 13.41
N ALA A 163 -3.96 -6.62 13.69
CA ALA A 163 -2.92 -7.47 13.11
C ALA A 163 -3.10 -7.66 11.60
N THR A 164 -4.34 -7.84 11.12
CA THR A 164 -4.66 -7.98 9.70
C THR A 164 -4.29 -6.70 8.93
N GLY A 165 -4.69 -5.52 9.44
CA GLY A 165 -4.30 -4.24 8.85
C GLY A 165 -2.78 -4.05 8.83
N ARG A 166 -2.08 -4.38 9.92
CA ARG A 166 -0.61 -4.30 9.99
C ARG A 166 0.05 -5.23 8.98
N ARG A 167 -0.40 -6.49 8.88
CA ARG A 167 0.14 -7.47 7.91
C ARG A 167 -0.04 -7.00 6.47
N TYR A 168 -1.19 -6.40 6.14
CA TYR A 168 -1.41 -5.81 4.82
C TYR A 168 -0.39 -4.69 4.54
N MET A 169 -0.25 -3.73 5.45
CA MET A 169 0.71 -2.62 5.29
C MET A 169 2.14 -3.14 5.09
N VAL A 170 2.59 -4.07 5.93
CA VAL A 170 3.94 -4.65 5.86
C VAL A 170 4.16 -5.46 4.58
N LYS A 171 3.15 -6.16 4.07
CA LYS A 171 3.32 -7.01 2.88
C LYS A 171 3.11 -6.27 1.56
N GLN A 172 2.21 -5.28 1.52
CA GLN A 172 1.70 -4.71 0.26
C GLN A 172 2.06 -3.24 0.05
N ILE A 173 2.40 -2.51 1.11
CA ILE A 173 2.72 -1.07 1.07
C ILE A 173 4.20 -0.82 1.38
N VAL A 174 4.74 -1.47 2.41
CA VAL A 174 6.14 -1.26 2.83
C VAL A 174 7.16 -1.63 1.74
N PRO A 175 7.09 -2.80 1.05
CA PRO A 175 8.10 -3.14 0.06
C PRO A 175 8.17 -2.18 -1.15
N PRO A 176 7.06 -1.77 -1.78
CA PRO A 176 7.12 -0.80 -2.87
C PRO A 176 7.53 0.60 -2.39
N LEU A 177 7.10 1.01 -1.19
CA LEU A 177 7.51 2.27 -0.59
C LEU A 177 9.02 2.30 -0.33
N ALA A 178 9.57 1.24 0.29
CA ALA A 178 11.00 1.08 0.50
C ALA A 178 11.76 1.04 -0.83
N SER A 179 11.19 0.44 -1.89
CA SER A 179 11.80 0.46 -3.22
C SER A 179 11.89 1.83 -3.85
N ALA A 180 10.84 2.64 -3.69
CA ALA A 180 10.80 3.99 -4.23
C ALA A 180 11.72 4.95 -3.46
N LEU A 181 11.88 4.71 -2.15
CA LEU A 181 12.70 5.54 -1.26
C LEU A 181 14.17 5.14 -1.23
N ALA A 182 14.53 3.89 -1.56
CA ALA A 182 15.91 3.41 -1.50
C ALA A 182 16.92 4.28 -2.29
N PRO A 183 16.62 4.80 -3.50
CA PRO A 183 17.55 5.68 -4.23
C PRO A 183 17.81 7.01 -3.52
N LEU A 184 16.85 7.51 -2.73
CA LEU A 184 16.94 8.80 -2.05
C LEU A 184 17.72 8.71 -0.72
N GLN A 185 17.96 7.50 -0.22
CA GLN A 185 18.60 7.24 1.08
C GLN A 185 18.07 8.18 2.18
N PRO A 186 16.74 8.18 2.46
CA PRO A 186 16.15 9.13 3.38
C PRO A 186 16.60 8.87 4.82
N THR A 187 16.78 9.93 5.60
CA THR A 187 17.06 9.82 7.03
C THR A 187 15.77 9.54 7.82
N ARG A 188 15.92 9.17 9.09
CA ARG A 188 14.77 8.94 9.97
C ARG A 188 13.96 10.22 10.15
N GLU A 189 14.63 11.35 10.30
CA GLU A 189 14.01 12.66 10.47
C GLU A 189 13.19 13.07 9.24
N GLU A 190 13.70 12.80 8.04
CA GLU A 190 13.00 13.07 6.77
C GLU A 190 11.77 12.18 6.58
N ILE A 191 11.85 10.92 7.01
CA ILE A 191 10.68 10.03 7.02
C ILE A 191 9.65 10.55 8.02
N ASP A 192 10.07 10.88 9.24
CA ASP A 192 9.17 11.36 10.28
C ASP A 192 8.49 12.69 9.88
N SER A 193 9.19 13.60 9.18
CA SER A 193 8.59 14.83 8.64
C SER A 193 7.56 14.53 7.54
N ALA A 194 7.88 13.67 6.58
CA ALA A 194 6.95 13.25 5.53
C ALA A 194 5.69 12.59 6.11
N PHE A 195 5.83 11.81 7.19
CA PHE A 195 4.70 11.21 7.90
C PHE A 195 3.82 12.22 8.62
N ARG A 196 4.40 13.26 9.23
CA ARG A 196 3.63 14.34 9.86
C ARG A 196 2.76 15.05 8.84
N GLU A 197 3.30 15.36 7.66
CA GLU A 197 2.53 15.95 6.56
C GLU A 197 1.47 15.00 6.00
N LEU A 198 1.82 13.72 5.86
CA LEU A 198 0.86 12.70 5.43
C LEU A 198 -0.30 12.55 6.42
N GLY A 199 -0.04 12.74 7.72
CA GLY A 199 -1.05 12.72 8.77
C GLY A 199 -2.16 13.76 8.56
N LEU A 200 -1.82 14.92 7.98
CA LEU A 200 -2.77 16.00 7.71
C LEU A 200 -3.67 15.69 6.49
N SER A 201 -3.11 15.07 5.46
CA SER A 201 -3.79 14.86 4.17
C SER A 201 -4.41 13.46 4.02
N GLN A 202 -3.83 12.45 4.68
CA GLN A 202 -4.10 11.02 4.49
C GLN A 202 -4.01 10.27 5.84
N PRO A 203 -4.90 10.58 6.81
CA PRO A 203 -4.76 10.15 8.20
C PRO A 203 -4.80 8.62 8.39
N ARG A 204 -5.47 7.89 7.48
CA ARG A 204 -5.56 6.42 7.54
C ARG A 204 -4.22 5.74 7.29
N MET A 205 -3.48 6.20 6.29
CA MET A 205 -2.16 5.64 5.97
C MET A 205 -1.17 5.98 7.08
N ALA A 206 -1.11 7.25 7.49
CA ALA A 206 -0.21 7.72 8.54
C ALA A 206 -0.40 6.95 9.86
N ARG A 207 -1.64 6.67 10.28
CA ARG A 207 -1.93 5.95 11.52
C ARG A 207 -1.60 4.45 11.48
N LYS A 208 -1.59 3.83 10.29
CA LYS A 208 -1.52 2.37 10.14
C LYS A 208 -0.17 1.86 9.64
N LEU A 209 0.65 2.72 9.03
CA LEU A 209 1.93 2.34 8.45
C LEU A 209 2.99 2.15 9.56
N PRO A 210 3.60 0.95 9.70
CA PRO A 210 4.64 0.71 10.69
C PRO A 210 5.98 1.27 10.23
N ILE A 211 6.39 2.41 10.81
CA ILE A 211 7.66 3.10 10.49
C ILE A 211 8.87 2.17 10.66
N GLU A 212 8.93 1.41 11.75
CA GLU A 212 10.05 0.50 12.02
C GLU A 212 10.20 -0.62 10.98
N ALA A 213 9.10 -1.06 10.36
CA ALA A 213 9.16 -2.03 9.28
C ALA A 213 9.67 -1.39 7.97
N LEU A 214 9.40 -0.09 7.76
CA LEU A 214 9.92 0.65 6.62
C LEU A 214 11.42 0.90 6.77
N LEU A 215 11.87 1.38 7.93
CA LEU A 215 13.27 1.63 8.22
C LEU A 215 14.11 0.35 8.11
N SER A 216 13.63 -0.76 8.67
CA SER A 216 14.33 -2.05 8.55
C SER A 216 14.39 -2.54 7.10
N SER A 217 13.32 -2.36 6.31
CA SER A 217 13.33 -2.69 4.88
C SER A 217 14.27 -1.80 4.05
N LEU A 218 14.45 -0.52 4.42
CA LEU A 218 15.39 0.38 3.77
C LEU A 218 16.84 -0.01 4.08
N SER A 219 17.15 -0.25 5.35
CA SER A 219 18.47 -0.74 5.78
C SER A 219 18.86 -2.04 5.05
N GLY A 220 17.95 -3.01 4.96
CA GLY A 220 18.19 -4.25 4.23
C GLY A 220 18.44 -4.04 2.72
N LYS A 221 17.76 -3.07 2.09
CA LYS A 221 17.98 -2.74 0.68
C LYS A 221 19.28 -1.99 0.43
N HIS A 222 19.67 -1.08 1.33
CA HIS A 222 20.97 -0.41 1.25
C HIS A 222 22.11 -1.43 1.36
N ALA A 223 22.00 -2.40 2.29
CA ALA A 223 22.98 -3.48 2.43
C ALA A 223 23.07 -4.36 1.17
N ALA A 224 21.93 -4.70 0.55
CA ALA A 224 21.90 -5.48 -0.69
C ALA A 224 22.50 -4.71 -1.90
N GLY A 225 22.18 -3.41 -2.03
CA GLY A 225 22.70 -2.58 -3.12
C GLY A 225 24.22 -2.35 -3.07
N LEU A 226 24.82 -2.36 -1.88
CA LEU A 226 26.28 -2.34 -1.71
C LEU A 226 26.94 -3.67 -2.10
N GLY A 227 26.23 -4.80 -2.00
CA GLY A 227 26.72 -6.11 -2.41
C GLY A 227 26.76 -6.29 -3.94
N ASP A 228 25.75 -5.79 -4.65
CA ASP A 228 25.68 -5.89 -6.11
C ASP A 228 26.67 -4.94 -6.83
N ALA A 229 27.04 -3.81 -6.20
CA ALA A 229 28.07 -2.92 -6.73
C ALA A 229 29.49 -3.53 -6.71
N GLY A 230 29.70 -4.65 -5.99
CA GLY A 230 30.98 -5.36 -5.90
C GLY A 230 31.21 -6.45 -6.95
N THR A 231 30.24 -6.75 -7.81
CA THR A 231 30.32 -7.85 -8.80
C THR A 231 30.31 -7.38 -10.27
N ALA A 232 30.33 -6.07 -10.52
CA ALA A 232 30.59 -5.51 -11.84
C ALA A 232 32.07 -5.09 -11.96
N ARG A 233 32.95 -6.07 -12.22
CA ARG A 233 34.28 -5.85 -12.81
C ARG A 233 34.48 -6.86 -13.93
#